data_AF-A0A3B1E164-F1
#
_entry.id   AF-A0A3B1E164-F1
#
_cell.length_a   1.000
_cell.length_b   1.000
_cell.length_c   1.000
_cell.angle_alpha   90.00
_cell.angle_beta   90.00
_cell.angle_gamma   90.00
#
_symmetry.space_group_name_H-M   'P 1'
#
loop_
_entity.id
_entity.type
_entity.pdbx_description
1 polymer ?
#
loop_
_entity_poly.entity_id
_entity_poly.type
_entity_poly.pdbx_seq_one_letter_code
_entity_poly.pdbx_strand_id
1 'polypeptide(L)'
;GHVFAAGFLRLVDLGVMSARFVVAGSIVGVAFGWEEAVLVASAYYIIGMVSPFGMLGAREMGAAWMAGVMGLTATTGQSAKEIADSLTPLVLFITGTEAVVLLAGAAAGTAWLRPDRLLRKPPEETPVSEKTPSTPDESHSEPRTSVRGDASPTESTPD
;
A
#
# COMPACT_ATOMS: atom_id res chain seq x y z
N GLY A 1 5.70 18.51 5.50
CA GLY A 1 4.56 18.47 4.56
C GLY A 1 4.02 17.06 4.30
N HIS A 2 4.90 16.08 4.03
CA HIS A 2 4.47 14.75 3.53
C HIS A 2 3.54 13.95 4.46
N VAL A 3 3.70 14.05 5.79
CA VAL A 3 2.82 13.37 6.75
C VAL A 3 1.38 13.89 6.68
N PHE A 4 1.19 15.20 6.57
CA PHE A 4 -0.14 15.81 6.42
C PHE A 4 -0.79 15.44 5.08
N ALA A 5 -0.01 15.44 3.99
CA ALA A 5 -0.50 15.02 2.68
C ALA A 5 -0.93 13.54 2.68
N ALA A 6 -0.14 12.66 3.30
CA ALA A 6 -0.47 11.24 3.45
C ALA A 6 -1.73 11.05 4.31
N GLY A 7 -1.83 11.76 5.45
CA GLY A 7 -3.02 11.73 6.30
C GLY A 7 -4.28 12.20 5.58
N PHE A 8 -4.20 13.30 4.84
CA PHE A 8 -5.31 13.80 4.03
C PHE A 8 -5.76 12.78 2.97
N LEU A 9 -4.80 12.15 2.27
CA LEU A 9 -5.13 11.13 1.28
C LEU A 9 -5.85 9.93 1.91
N ARG A 10 -5.49 9.53 3.14
CA ARG A 10 -6.21 8.48 3.88
C ARG A 10 -7.63 8.90 4.26
N LEU A 11 -7.86 10.17 4.61
CA LEU A 11 -9.20 10.66 4.90
C LEU A 11 -10.08 10.68 3.65
N VAL A 12 -9.52 11.06 2.50
CA VAL A 12 -10.23 10.98 1.22
C VAL A 12 -10.58 9.54 0.87
N ASP A 13 -9.64 8.61 1.04
CA ASP A 13 -9.87 7.18 0.81
C ASP A 13 -10.98 6.63 1.71
N LEU A 14 -10.98 7.00 2.99
CA LEU A 14 -12.05 6.66 3.92
C LEU A 14 -13.41 7.24 3.46
N GLY A 15 -13.44 8.49 3.00
CA GLY A 15 -14.66 9.11 2.47
C GLY A 15 -15.21 8.38 1.23
N VAL A 16 -14.34 7.95 0.32
CA VAL A 16 -14.72 7.12 -0.83
C VAL A 16 -15.25 5.76 -0.36
N MET A 17 -14.65 5.17 0.66
CA MET A 17 -15.12 3.91 1.25
C MET A 17 -16.51 4.07 1.87
N SER A 18 -16.75 5.14 2.64
CA SER A 18 -18.06 5.45 3.22
C SER A 18 -19.13 5.63 2.13
N ALA A 19 -18.82 6.38 1.07
CA ALA A 19 -19.73 6.55 -0.06
C ALA A 19 -20.09 5.21 -0.73
N ARG A 20 -19.12 4.29 -0.85
CA ARG A 20 -19.38 2.94 -1.36
C ARG A 20 -20.34 2.15 -0.46
N PHE A 21 -20.22 2.26 0.86
CA PHE A 21 -21.16 1.61 1.79
C PHE A 21 -22.59 2.15 1.63
N VAL A 22 -22.76 3.48 1.47
CA VAL A 22 -24.08 4.08 1.20
C VAL A 22 -24.68 3.55 -0.10
N VAL A 23 -23.90 3.55 -1.19
CA VAL A 23 -24.37 3.05 -2.50
C VAL A 23 -24.67 1.55 -2.45
N ALA A 24 -23.77 0.74 -1.88
CA ALA A 24 -23.99 -0.70 -1.76
C ALA A 24 -25.20 -1.02 -0.88
N GLY A 25 -25.40 -0.29 0.22
CA GLY A 25 -26.58 -0.40 1.07
C GLY A 25 -27.87 -0.14 0.29
N SER A 26 -27.89 0.94 -0.51
CA SER A 26 -29.05 1.26 -1.35
C SER A 26 -29.40 0.16 -2.36
N ILE A 27 -28.40 -0.57 -2.87
CA ILE A 27 -28.59 -1.69 -3.80
C ILE A 27 -29.15 -2.92 -3.08
N VAL A 28 -28.67 -3.20 -1.86
CA VAL A 28 -29.10 -4.35 -1.05
C VAL A 28 -30.43 -4.08 -0.33
N GLY A 29 -30.94 -2.85 -0.37
CA GLY A 29 -32.18 -2.44 0.29
C GLY A 29 -32.00 -2.07 1.77
N VAL A 30 -30.76 -1.84 2.20
CA VAL A 30 -30.42 -1.37 3.55
C VAL A 30 -29.98 0.08 3.47
N ALA A 31 -30.85 1.00 3.90
CA ALA A 31 -30.50 2.42 3.95
C ALA A 31 -29.57 2.68 5.13
N PHE A 32 -28.30 2.99 4.84
CA PHE A 32 -27.38 3.56 5.82
C PHE A 32 -27.45 5.08 5.77
N GLY A 33 -27.53 5.73 6.94
CA GLY A 33 -27.17 7.14 7.03
C GLY A 33 -25.66 7.31 6.84
N TRP A 34 -25.24 8.56 6.66
CA TRP A 34 -23.83 8.86 6.43
C TRP A 34 -22.99 8.60 7.67
N GLU A 35 -23.55 8.83 8.85
CA GLU A 35 -22.93 8.57 10.14
C GLU A 35 -22.65 7.07 10.32
N GLU A 36 -23.62 6.20 10.01
CA GLU A 36 -23.40 4.76 10.08
C GLU A 36 -22.42 4.28 9.02
N ALA A 37 -22.51 4.79 7.80
CA ALA A 37 -21.61 4.43 6.72
C ALA A 37 -20.15 4.80 7.03
N VAL A 38 -19.90 5.95 7.67
CA VAL A 38 -18.55 6.35 8.08
C VAL A 38 -18.00 5.44 9.16
N LEU A 39 -18.80 5.08 10.16
CA LEU A 39 -18.36 4.21 11.25
C LEU A 39 -18.10 2.78 10.77
N VAL A 40 -18.99 2.21 9.96
CA VAL A 40 -18.81 0.88 9.36
C VAL A 40 -17.61 0.87 8.41
N ALA A 41 -17.46 1.88 7.55
CA ALA A 41 -16.30 2.00 6.67
C ALA A 41 -14.98 2.14 7.45
N SER A 42 -14.98 2.88 8.56
CA SER A 42 -13.81 3.03 9.43
C SER A 42 -13.41 1.70 10.07
N ALA A 43 -14.38 0.96 10.60
CA ALA A 43 -14.14 -0.38 11.13
C ALA A 43 -13.59 -1.32 10.05
N TYR A 44 -14.24 -1.36 8.89
CA TYR A 44 -13.82 -2.16 7.75
C TYR A 44 -12.39 -1.83 7.31
N TYR A 45 -12.05 -0.55 7.23
CA TYR A 45 -10.73 -0.05 6.88
C TYR A 45 -9.66 -0.43 7.93
N ILE A 46 -9.95 -0.27 9.23
CA ILE A 46 -9.04 -0.66 10.31
C ILE A 46 -8.79 -2.18 10.29
N ILE A 47 -9.84 -2.99 10.16
CA ILE A 47 -9.72 -4.45 10.04
C ILE A 47 -8.90 -4.81 8.80
N GLY A 48 -9.13 -4.12 7.69
CA GLY A 48 -8.36 -4.27 6.47
C GLY A 48 -6.86 -3.96 6.64
N MET A 49 -6.51 -2.96 7.45
CA MET A 49 -5.11 -2.64 7.77
C MET A 49 -4.46 -3.72 8.64
N VAL A 50 -5.20 -4.31 9.57
CA VAL A 50 -4.68 -5.35 10.48
C VAL A 50 -4.66 -6.74 9.81
N SER A 51 -5.45 -6.95 8.76
CA SER A 51 -5.54 -8.21 8.02
C SER A 51 -5.08 -8.07 6.55
N PRO A 52 -3.75 -8.11 6.30
CA PRO A 52 -3.19 -7.92 4.96
C PRO A 52 -3.44 -9.09 4.00
N PHE A 53 -3.92 -10.25 4.48
CA PHE A 53 -4.16 -11.43 3.66
C PHE A 53 -5.55 -12.02 3.88
N GLY A 54 -6.47 -11.74 2.96
CA GLY A 54 -7.56 -12.65 2.58
C GLY A 54 -8.55 -13.09 3.67
N MET A 55 -8.55 -12.51 4.87
CA MET A 55 -9.53 -12.86 5.90
C MET A 55 -10.83 -12.11 5.66
N LEU A 56 -11.51 -12.47 4.58
CA LEU A 56 -12.88 -12.05 4.30
C LEU A 56 -13.75 -12.26 5.56
N GLY A 57 -13.59 -13.41 6.24
CA GLY A 57 -14.29 -13.72 7.49
C GLY A 57 -14.01 -12.76 8.65
N ALA A 58 -12.80 -12.18 8.75
CA ALA A 58 -12.52 -11.18 9.79
C ALA A 58 -13.20 -9.84 9.49
N ARG A 59 -13.27 -9.47 8.20
CA ARG A 59 -14.01 -8.28 7.75
C ARG A 59 -15.52 -8.46 7.93
N GLU A 60 -16.05 -9.64 7.63
CA GLU A 60 -17.46 -10.01 7.86
C GLU A 60 -17.81 -9.99 9.35
N MET A 61 -16.99 -10.64 10.19
CA MET A 61 -17.20 -10.65 11.64
C MET A 61 -17.10 -9.25 12.25
N GLY A 62 -16.13 -8.45 11.82
CA GLY A 62 -15.99 -7.10 12.34
C GLY A 62 -17.11 -6.16 11.91
N ALA A 63 -17.63 -6.30 10.68
CA ALA A 63 -18.81 -5.57 10.24
C ALA A 63 -20.07 -5.98 11.02
N ALA A 64 -20.28 -7.29 11.21
CA ALA A 64 -21.38 -7.82 12.02
C ALA A 64 -21.28 -7.39 13.49
N TRP A 65 -20.07 -7.40 14.05
CA TRP A 65 -19.79 -6.87 15.39
C TRP A 65 -20.14 -5.39 15.48
N MET A 66 -19.70 -4.58 14.52
CA MET A 66 -19.98 -3.14 14.54
C MET A 66 -21.47 -2.85 14.43
N ALA A 67 -22.21 -3.62 13.65
CA ALA A 67 -23.66 -3.51 13.60
C ALA A 67 -24.33 -3.81 14.95
N GLY A 68 -23.81 -4.80 15.68
CA GLY A 68 -24.23 -5.09 17.05
C GLY A 68 -23.89 -3.98 18.05
N VAL A 69 -22.66 -3.45 18.00
CA VAL A 69 -22.19 -2.39 18.93
C VAL A 69 -22.84 -1.04 18.67
N MET A 70 -23.11 -0.71 17.40
CA MET A 70 -23.71 0.57 17.03
C MET A 70 -25.22 0.64 17.32
N GLY A 71 -25.81 -0.45 17.82
CA GLY A 71 -27.25 -0.48 18.09
C GLY A 71 -28.08 -0.27 16.83
N LEU A 72 -27.57 -0.67 15.65
CA LEU A 72 -28.31 -0.60 14.39
C LEU A 72 -29.65 -1.34 14.49
N THR A 73 -29.73 -2.36 15.34
CA THR A 73 -30.98 -3.03 15.71
C THR A 73 -32.03 -2.10 16.33
N ALA A 74 -31.61 -1.10 17.11
CA ALA A 74 -32.49 -0.12 17.74
C ALA A 74 -32.95 0.97 16.77
N THR A 75 -32.15 1.31 15.76
CA THR A 75 -32.47 2.36 14.80
C THR A 75 -33.23 1.85 13.58
N THR A 76 -32.96 0.63 13.12
CA THR A 76 -33.65 0.02 11.97
C THR A 76 -34.83 -0.85 12.36
N GLY A 77 -34.95 -1.24 13.64
CA GLY A 77 -35.96 -2.18 14.12
C GLY A 77 -35.74 -3.62 13.66
N GLN A 78 -34.62 -3.91 13.00
CA GLN A 78 -34.26 -5.25 12.56
C GLN A 78 -33.53 -6.01 13.67
N SER A 79 -33.69 -7.33 13.70
CA SER A 79 -32.92 -8.18 14.61
C SER A 79 -31.43 -8.18 14.22
N ALA A 80 -30.55 -8.44 15.18
CA ALA A 80 -29.10 -8.52 14.93
C ALA A 80 -28.77 -9.56 13.83
N LYS A 81 -29.57 -10.61 13.75
CA LYS A 81 -29.44 -11.65 12.73
C LYS A 81 -29.79 -11.13 11.33
N GLU A 82 -30.91 -10.41 11.16
CA GLU A 82 -31.31 -9.85 9.87
C GLU A 82 -30.29 -8.82 9.34
N ILE A 83 -29.71 -8.04 10.24
CA ILE A 83 -28.66 -7.09 9.90
C ILE A 83 -27.38 -7.81 9.48
N ALA A 84 -26.97 -8.85 10.22
CA ALA A 84 -25.82 -9.67 9.84
C ALA A 84 -26.02 -10.40 8.50
N ASP A 85 -27.22 -10.95 8.27
CA ASP A 85 -27.61 -11.62 7.03
C ASP A 85 -27.56 -10.63 5.83
N SER A 86 -27.88 -9.35 6.06
CA SER A 86 -27.83 -8.30 5.02
C SER A 86 -26.42 -7.71 4.82
N LEU A 87 -25.61 -7.65 5.89
CA LEU A 87 -24.24 -7.13 5.83
C LEU A 87 -23.28 -8.07 5.13
N THR A 88 -23.52 -9.38 5.21
CA THR A 88 -22.66 -10.39 4.57
C THR A 88 -22.55 -10.19 3.05
N PRO A 89 -23.64 -10.17 2.26
CA PRO A 89 -23.56 -9.93 0.81
C PRO A 89 -23.05 -8.53 0.48
N LEU A 90 -23.30 -7.53 1.33
CA LEU A 90 -22.81 -6.17 1.16
C LEU A 90 -21.28 -6.09 1.32
N VAL A 91 -20.74 -6.67 2.39
CA VAL A 91 -19.31 -6.76 2.64
C VAL A 91 -18.62 -7.57 1.54
N LEU A 92 -19.23 -8.67 1.10
CA LEU A 92 -18.73 -9.47 -0.01
C LEU A 92 -18.66 -8.65 -1.31
N PHE A 93 -19.72 -7.90 -1.63
CA PHE A 93 -19.78 -7.05 -2.82
C PHE A 93 -18.72 -5.96 -2.80
N ILE A 94 -18.56 -5.26 -1.66
CA ILE A 94 -17.54 -4.23 -1.49
C ILE A 94 -16.14 -4.84 -1.62
N THR A 95 -15.88 -5.98 -0.97
CA THR A 95 -14.59 -6.67 -1.05
C THR A 95 -14.28 -7.14 -2.46
N GLY A 96 -15.28 -7.68 -3.18
CA GLY A 96 -15.14 -8.08 -4.57
C GLY A 96 -14.80 -6.89 -5.47
N THR A 97 -15.47 -5.76 -5.28
CA THR A 97 -15.19 -4.52 -6.02
C THR A 97 -13.79 -3.98 -5.72
N GLU A 98 -13.37 -4.01 -4.45
CA GLU A 98 -12.02 -3.64 -4.02
C GLU A 98 -10.96 -4.52 -4.69
N ALA A 99 -11.16 -5.84 -4.69
CA ALA A 99 -10.26 -6.79 -5.33
C ALA A 99 -10.12 -6.52 -6.84
N VAL A 100 -11.22 -6.22 -7.55
CA VAL A 100 -11.19 -5.86 -8.97
C VAL A 100 -10.39 -4.58 -9.21
N VAL A 101 -10.61 -3.54 -8.39
CA VAL A 101 -9.88 -2.27 -8.52
C VAL A 101 -8.39 -2.46 -8.24
N LEU A 102 -8.04 -3.21 -7.18
CA LEU A 102 -6.65 -3.51 -6.85
C LEU A 102 -5.98 -4.34 -7.95
N LEU A 103 -6.68 -5.35 -8.49
CA LEU A 103 -6.16 -6.17 -9.58
C LEU A 103 -5.95 -5.36 -10.87
N ALA A 104 -6.89 -4.47 -11.21
CA ALA A 104 -6.76 -3.57 -12.36
C ALA A 104 -5.59 -2.60 -12.17
N GLY A 105 -5.44 -2.01 -10.98
CA GLY A 105 -4.31 -1.14 -10.64
C GLY A 105 -2.98 -1.88 -10.69
N ALA A 106 -2.92 -3.10 -10.15
CA ALA A 106 -1.74 -3.95 -10.20
C ALA A 106 -1.38 -4.34 -11.65
N ALA A 107 -2.36 -4.68 -12.48
CA ALA A 107 -2.16 -4.99 -13.89
C ALA A 107 -1.65 -3.76 -14.67
N ALA A 108 -2.24 -2.58 -14.44
CA ALA A 108 -1.80 -1.33 -15.06
C ALA A 108 -0.37 -0.95 -14.61
N GLY A 109 -0.07 -1.04 -13.32
CA GLY A 109 1.26 -0.80 -12.77
C GLY A 109 2.30 -1.77 -13.32
N THR A 110 1.95 -3.06 -13.44
CA THR A 110 2.80 -4.09 -14.04
C THR A 110 3.06 -3.79 -15.52
N ALA A 111 2.02 -3.46 -16.29
CA ALA A 111 2.15 -3.09 -17.70
C ALA A 111 3.03 -1.84 -17.87
N TRP A 112 2.91 -0.86 -16.97
CA TRP A 112 3.70 0.37 -16.98
C TRP A 112 5.17 0.12 -16.65
N LEU A 113 5.46 -0.70 -15.63
CA LEU A 113 6.82 -1.07 -15.24
C LEU A 113 7.55 -1.84 -16.34
N ARG A 114 6.80 -2.49 -17.24
CA ARG A 114 7.31 -3.40 -18.28
C ARG A 114 8.26 -4.42 -17.65
N PRO A 115 7.75 -5.48 -16.98
CA PRO A 115 8.58 -6.47 -16.29
C PRO A 115 9.69 -7.06 -17.17
N ASP A 116 9.50 -7.05 -18.49
CA ASP A 116 10.55 -7.35 -19.49
C ASP A 116 11.87 -6.61 -19.25
N ARG A 117 11.83 -5.34 -18.83
CA ARG A 117 13.03 -4.55 -18.53
C ARG A 117 13.81 -5.09 -17.32
N LEU A 118 13.13 -5.71 -16.36
CA LEU A 118 13.74 -6.31 -15.17
C LEU A 118 14.32 -7.70 -15.47
N LEU A 119 13.80 -8.38 -16.49
CA LEU A 119 14.25 -9.72 -16.88
C LEU A 119 15.42 -9.72 -17.87
N ARG A 120 15.81 -8.56 -18.41
CA ARG A 120 17.02 -8.44 -19.24
C ARG A 120 18.24 -8.71 -18.37
N LYS A 121 18.94 -9.82 -18.66
CA LYS A 121 20.23 -10.11 -18.04
C LYS A 121 21.16 -8.91 -18.26
N PRO A 122 21.94 -8.50 -17.24
CA PRO A 122 23.03 -7.57 -17.44
C PRO A 122 23.89 -8.07 -18.62
N PRO A 123 24.36 -7.19 -19.51
CA PRO A 123 25.30 -7.60 -20.55
C PRO A 123 26.44 -8.35 -19.85
N GLU A 124 26.66 -9.59 -20.27
CA GLU A 124 27.79 -10.39 -19.84
C GLU A 124 29.02 -9.52 -20.07
N GLU A 125 29.65 -9.06 -18.99
CA GLU A 125 30.85 -8.24 -19.06
C GLU A 125 31.81 -9.04 -19.93
N THR A 126 31.95 -8.60 -21.19
CA THR A 126 32.91 -9.20 -22.10
C THR A 126 34.22 -9.04 -21.35
N PRO A 127 34.90 -10.14 -20.97
CA PRO A 127 36.09 -10.05 -20.16
C PRO A 127 36.95 -9.03 -20.86
N VAL A 128 37.22 -7.91 -20.17
CA VAL A 128 38.10 -6.87 -20.67
C VAL A 128 39.32 -7.66 -21.07
N SER A 129 39.52 -7.81 -22.38
CA SER A 129 40.68 -8.47 -22.91
C SER A 129 41.78 -7.60 -22.37
N GLU A 130 42.39 -8.09 -21.30
CA GLU A 130 43.49 -7.50 -20.60
C GLU A 130 44.54 -7.39 -21.69
N LYS A 131 44.51 -6.24 -22.34
CA LYS A 131 45.45 -5.89 -23.38
C LYS A 131 46.73 -5.83 -22.60
N THR A 132 47.45 -6.95 -22.60
CA THR A 132 48.74 -7.13 -21.96
C THR A 132 49.46 -5.81 -22.15
N PRO A 133 49.77 -5.09 -21.07
CA PRO A 133 50.53 -3.86 -21.17
C PRO A 133 51.75 -4.22 -22.00
N SER A 134 51.79 -3.77 -23.26
CA SER A 134 53.00 -3.83 -24.05
C SER A 134 54.00 -3.09 -23.21
N THR A 135 55.00 -3.84 -22.74
CA THR A 135 56.09 -3.44 -21.87
C THR A 135 56.37 -1.95 -22.04
N PRO A 136 56.28 -1.15 -20.97
CA PRO A 136 56.71 0.23 -21.00
C PRO A 136 58.15 0.24 -21.52
N ASP A 137 58.36 0.92 -22.64
CA ASP A 137 59.69 1.29 -23.09
C ASP A 137 60.35 2.02 -21.93
N GLU A 138 61.42 1.43 -21.38
CA GLU A 138 62.25 1.98 -20.32
C GLU A 138 62.97 3.22 -20.86
N SER A 139 62.26 4.35 -20.91
CA SER A 139 62.87 5.64 -21.19
C SER A 139 61.94 6.73 -20.67
N HIS A 140 62.00 6.97 -19.36
CA HIS A 140 62.32 8.27 -18.80
C HIS A 140 62.15 8.22 -17.29
N SER A 141 63.30 8.17 -16.63
CA SER A 141 63.48 8.51 -15.23
C SER A 141 63.00 9.94 -14.99
N GLU A 142 62.10 10.16 -14.05
CA GLU A 142 62.02 11.43 -13.32
C GLU A 142 61.46 11.23 -11.89
N PRO A 143 61.81 12.14 -10.96
CA PRO A 143 62.05 11.80 -9.56
C PRO A 143 60.84 12.06 -8.65
N ARG A 144 60.80 11.26 -7.59
CA ARG A 144 59.98 11.43 -6.38
C ARG A 144 60.00 12.87 -5.85
N THR A 145 58.81 13.46 -5.70
CA THR A 145 58.47 14.35 -4.57
C THR A 145 57.05 13.95 -4.12
N SER A 146 56.87 13.23 -3.02
CA SER A 146 56.86 13.72 -1.64
C SER A 146 55.89 14.91 -1.44
N VAL A 147 54.59 14.64 -1.30
CA VAL A 147 53.71 15.51 -0.52
C VAL A 147 52.89 14.66 0.46
N ARG A 148 53.39 14.68 1.68
CA ARG A 148 52.75 14.32 2.93
C ARG A 148 51.77 15.44 3.30
N GLY A 149 50.53 15.09 3.59
CA GLY A 149 49.54 15.95 4.25
C GLY A 149 48.49 15.01 4.85
N ASP A 150 48.69 14.49 6.06
CA ASP A 150 48.42 15.11 7.37
C ASP A 150 46.98 15.62 7.53
N ALA A 151 46.31 15.01 8.51
CA ALA A 151 45.31 15.58 9.44
C ALA A 151 43.96 16.07 8.84
N SER A 152 42.79 15.87 9.44
CA SER A 152 42.40 15.37 10.77
C SER A 152 40.89 15.12 10.80
N PRO A 153 40.38 14.39 11.81
CA PRO A 153 38.95 14.13 12.04
C PRO A 153 38.30 15.23 12.88
N THR A 154 37.05 15.61 12.58
CA THR A 154 36.18 16.33 13.52
C THR A 154 34.72 15.94 13.31
N GLU A 155 34.30 14.95 14.08
CA GLU A 155 33.20 15.02 15.06
C GLU A 155 32.37 16.33 15.10
N SER A 156 31.05 16.23 14.96
CA SER A 156 30.06 17.03 15.72
C SER A 156 28.64 16.51 15.50
N THR A 157 28.13 15.78 16.49
CA THR A 157 26.71 15.67 16.86
C THR A 157 26.27 17.02 17.46
N PRO A 158 25.02 17.46 17.29
CA PRO A 158 24.17 17.51 18.49
C PRO A 158 22.65 17.31 18.26
N ASP A 159 22.04 16.74 19.30
CA ASP A 159 20.71 16.91 19.91
C ASP A 159 19.41 16.81 19.07
#